data_AF-A6KFP2-F1
#
_entry.id   AF-A6KFP2-F1
#
_cell.length_a   1.000
_cell.length_b   1.000
_cell.length_c   1.000
_cell.angle_alpha   90.00
_cell.angle_beta   90.00
_cell.angle_gamma   90.00
#
_symmetry.space_group_name_H-M   'P 1'
#
loop_
_entity.id
_entity.type
_entity.pdbx_description
1 polymer ?
#
loop_
_entity_poly.entity_id
_entity_poly.type
_entity_poly.pdbx_seq_one_letter_code
_entity_poly.pdbx_strand_id
1 'polypeptide(L)' 'MRLLETIDVHSGYDIPLNPLNYIPFYTGARHHDFHHMNFIGNYASTFTWWDRIFGTDVQYHAYTEKMKKLGKKSE' A
#
# COMPACT_ATOMS: atom_id res chain seq x y z
N MET A 1 -4.49 8.66 17.22
CA MET A 1 -3.57 7.97 16.30
C MET A 1 -4.30 7.06 15.31
N ARG A 2 -5.10 6.07 15.74
CA ARG A 2 -5.82 5.15 14.81
C ARG A 2 -6.78 5.82 13.82
N LEU A 3 -7.52 6.84 14.24
CA LEU A 3 -8.48 7.50 13.36
C LEU A 3 -7.82 8.21 12.16
N LEU A 4 -6.66 8.83 12.39
CA LEU A 4 -5.90 9.49 11.32
C LEU A 4 -5.35 8.48 10.31
N GLU A 5 -4.84 7.34 10.79
CA GLU A 5 -4.43 6.23 9.93
C GLU A 5 -5.58 5.72 9.07
N THR A 6 -6.75 5.48 9.67
CA THR A 6 -7.93 5.01 8.93
C THR A 6 -8.35 6.03 7.86
N ILE A 7 -8.38 7.33 8.20
CA ILE A 7 -8.71 8.38 7.22
C ILE A 7 -7.69 8.37 6.08
N ASP A 8 -6.39 8.34 6.38
CA ASP A 8 -5.35 8.38 5.35
C ASP A 8 -5.46 7.21 4.38
N VAL A 9 -5.50 5.97 4.88
CA VAL A 9 -5.49 4.77 4.04
C VAL A 9 -6.81 4.49 3.31
N HIS A 10 -7.91 5.18 3.66
CA HIS A 10 -9.21 5.05 2.98
C HIS A 10 -9.63 6.31 2.21
N SER A 11 -8.86 7.39 2.29
CA SER A 11 -9.19 8.64 1.58
C SER A 11 -8.98 8.56 0.07
N GLY A 12 -8.19 7.58 -0.39
CA GLY A 12 -7.80 7.42 -1.79
C GLY A 12 -6.76 8.43 -2.28
N TYR A 13 -6.29 9.34 -1.41
CA TYR A 13 -5.27 10.33 -1.77
C TYR A 13 -3.86 9.78 -1.52
N ASP A 14 -3.10 9.61 -2.60
CA ASP A 14 -1.65 9.35 -2.56
C ASP A 14 -0.89 10.64 -2.93
N ILE A 15 -0.65 11.49 -1.94
CA ILE A 15 0.01 12.78 -2.14
C ILE A 15 1.54 12.66 -2.05
N PRO A 16 2.30 13.33 -2.94
CA PRO A 16 3.75 13.40 -2.79
C PRO A 16 4.07 14.11 -1.46
N LEU A 17 4.93 13.48 -0.64
CA LEU A 17 5.37 13.97 0.70
C LEU A 17 4.34 13.83 1.85
N ASN A 18 3.42 12.87 1.80
CA ASN A 18 2.57 12.55 2.96
C ASN A 18 3.44 12.32 4.22
N PRO A 19 3.23 13.08 5.32
CA PRO A 19 4.04 12.94 6.53
C PRO A 19 3.96 11.54 7.17
N LEU A 20 2.85 10.82 6.96
CA LEU A 20 2.67 9.47 7.48
C LEU A 20 3.55 8.44 6.76
N ASN A 21 3.92 8.70 5.50
CA ASN A 21 4.84 7.84 4.75
C ASN A 21 6.28 7.88 5.29
N TYR A 22 6.63 8.82 6.19
CA TYR A 22 7.93 8.81 6.90
C TYR A 22 7.95 7.86 8.10
N ILE A 23 6.80 7.34 8.53
CA ILE A 23 6.76 6.32 9.57
C ILE A 23 7.26 5.01 8.95
N PRO A 24 8.32 4.38 9.49
CA PRO A 24 8.82 3.13 8.94
C PRO A 24 7.71 2.08 8.83
N PHE A 25 7.60 1.44 7.65
CA PHE A 25 6.63 0.38 7.38
C PHE A 25 5.16 0.80 7.47
N TYR A 26 4.90 2.11 7.38
CA TYR A 26 3.57 2.64 7.10
C TYR A 26 3.29 2.53 5.61
N THR A 27 2.07 2.16 5.27
CA THR A 27 1.64 2.10 3.89
C THR A 27 0.35 2.89 3.70
N GLY A 28 0.39 3.88 2.81
CA GLY A 28 -0.75 4.75 2.51
C GLY A 28 -1.85 4.06 1.70
N ALA A 29 -2.80 4.86 1.20
CA ALA A 29 -4.04 4.42 0.57
C ALA A 29 -3.86 3.34 -0.50
N ARG A 30 -2.89 3.47 -1.39
CA ARG A 30 -2.68 2.51 -2.49
C ARG A 30 -2.43 1.07 -2.04
N HIS A 31 -1.74 0.87 -0.92
CA HIS A 31 -1.50 -0.46 -0.38
C HIS A 31 -2.80 -1.06 0.16
N HIS A 32 -3.56 -0.26 0.88
CA HIS A 32 -4.85 -0.66 1.44
C HIS A 32 -5.92 -0.88 0.35
N ASP A 33 -5.94 -0.05 -0.69
CA ASP A 33 -6.81 -0.23 -1.86
C ASP A 33 -6.52 -1.53 -2.59
N PHE A 34 -5.25 -1.92 -2.70
CA PHE A 34 -4.89 -3.23 -3.26
C PHE A 34 -5.45 -4.38 -2.42
N HIS A 35 -5.38 -4.28 -1.09
CA HIS A 35 -6.01 -5.27 -0.21
C HIS A 35 -7.51 -5.38 -0.49
N HIS A 36 -8.23 -4.26 -0.63
CA HIS A 36 -9.65 -4.29 -0.98
C HIS A 36 -9.94 -4.77 -2.40
N MET A 37 -9.01 -4.62 -3.35
CA MET A 37 -9.17 -5.17 -4.70
C MET A 37 -8.92 -6.68 -4.73
N ASN A 38 -7.92 -7.16 -3.98
CA ASN A 38 -7.41 -8.51 -4.07
C ASN A 38 -7.95 -9.46 -2.99
N PHE A 39 -8.40 -8.91 -1.86
CA PHE A 39 -9.00 -9.56 -0.68
C PHE A 39 -8.14 -10.62 0.06
N ILE A 40 -7.06 -11.11 -0.56
CA ILE A 40 -6.18 -12.14 -0.02
C ILE A 40 -4.76 -11.59 0.06
N GLY A 41 -4.19 -11.54 1.26
CA GLY A 41 -2.88 -10.95 1.51
C GLY A 41 -2.92 -9.44 1.73
N ASN A 42 -1.73 -8.87 1.91
CA ASN A 42 -1.52 -7.44 2.12
C ASN A 42 -2.36 -6.90 3.30
N TYR A 43 -2.29 -7.59 4.44
CA TYR A 43 -3.25 -7.44 5.53
C TYR A 43 -2.94 -6.26 6.45
N ALA A 44 -1.67 -5.88 6.56
CA ALA A 44 -1.23 -4.88 7.50
C ALA A 44 -1.20 -3.49 6.85
N SER A 45 -1.95 -2.52 7.40
CA SER A 45 -1.83 -1.09 7.04
C SER A 45 -0.60 -0.41 7.65
N THR A 46 -0.10 -1.00 8.74
CA THR A 46 1.09 -0.61 9.49
C THR A 46 1.88 -1.85 9.89
N PHE A 47 3.20 -1.73 10.07
CA PHE A 47 4.06 -2.87 10.41
C PHE A 47 4.07 -3.96 9.33
N THR A 48 4.16 -3.55 8.07
CA THR A 48 4.11 -4.42 6.88
C THR A 48 5.22 -5.47 6.79
N TRP A 49 6.21 -5.41 7.69
CA TRP A 49 7.16 -6.51 7.85
C TRP A 49 6.47 -7.83 8.18
N TRP A 50 5.28 -7.82 8.79
CA TRP A 50 4.53 -9.04 9.05
C TRP A 50 4.09 -9.69 7.74
N ASP A 51 3.55 -8.90 6.81
CA ASP A 51 3.23 -9.42 5.49
C ASP A 51 4.47 -9.90 4.74
N ARG A 52 5.62 -9.24 4.95
CA ARG A 52 6.89 -9.67 4.37
C ARG A 52 7.38 -11.00 4.95
N ILE A 53 7.27 -11.21 6.27
CA ILE A 53 7.69 -12.45 6.95
C ILE A 53 6.80 -13.62 6.52
N PHE A 54 5.49 -13.39 6.39
CA PHE A 54 4.52 -14.42 6.02
C PHE A 54 4.28 -14.54 4.51
N GLY A 55 4.92 -13.67 3.70
CA GLY A 55 4.82 -13.70 2.23
C GLY A 55 3.46 -13.26 1.68
N THR A 56 2.67 -12.54 2.45
CA THR A 56 1.33 -12.08 2.06
C THR A 56 1.35 -10.77 1.26
N ASP A 57 2.51 -10.14 1.08
CA ASP A 57 2.71 -8.94 0.25
C ASP A 57 3.13 -9.25 -1.21
N VAL A 58 3.38 -10.51 -1.57
CA VAL A 58 3.95 -10.91 -2.87
C VAL A 58 3.11 -10.43 -4.05
N GLN A 59 1.78 -10.54 -3.94
CA GLN A 59 0.86 -10.14 -5.00
C GLN A 59 0.83 -8.61 -5.18
N TYR A 60 0.99 -7.85 -4.09
CA TYR A 60 1.06 -6.38 -4.14
C TYR A 60 2.30 -5.89 -4.89
N HIS A 61 3.47 -6.51 -4.65
CA HIS A 61 4.71 -6.17 -5.36
C HIS A 61 4.59 -6.49 -6.85
N ALA A 62 4.07 -7.66 -7.20
CA ALA A 62 3.86 -8.05 -8.60
C ALA A 62 2.91 -7.08 -9.33
N TYR A 63 1.81 -6.70 -8.68
CA TYR A 63 0.88 -5.69 -9.18
C TYR A 63 1.55 -4.33 -9.39
N THR A 64 2.28 -3.85 -8.39
CA THR A 64 2.98 -2.56 -8.44
C THR A 64 4.01 -2.51 -9.58
N GLU A 65 4.78 -3.58 -9.78
CA GLU A 65 5.74 -3.66 -10.89
C GLU A 65 5.05 -3.69 -12.26
N LYS A 66 3.91 -4.37 -12.38
CA LYS A 66 3.09 -4.35 -13.60
C LYS A 66 2.58 -2.94 -13.91
N MET A 67 2.05 -2.24 -12.91
CA MET A 67 1.51 -0.88 -13.07
C MET A 67 2.61 0.12 -13.47
N LYS A 68 3.80 0.04 -12.86
CA LYS A 68 4.97 0.85 -13.27
C LYS A 68 5.36 0.61 -14.73
N LYS A 69 5.36 -0.65 -15.19
CA LYS A 69 5.67 -1.00 -16.59
C LYS A 69 4.62 -0.48 -17.57
N LEU A 70 3.34 -0.51 -17.20
CA LEU A 70 2.25 0.01 -18.03
C LEU A 70 2.34 1.53 -18.17
N GLY A 71 2.59 2.27 -17.08
CA GLY A 71 2.75 3.73 -17.12
C GLY A 71 3.90 4.18 -18.02
N LYS A 72 5.04 3.47 -17.98
CA LYS A 72 6.19 3.74 -18.85
C LYS A 72 5.97 3.45 -20.34
N LYS A 73 4.93 2.68 -20.70
CA LYS A 73 4.61 2.33 -22.09
C LYS A 73 3.61 3.31 -22.71
N SER A 74 2.88 4.05 -21.87
CA SER A 74 1.94 5.10 -22.29
C SER A 74 2.58 6.48 -22.42
N GLU A 75 3.82 6.64 -21.95
CA GLU A 75 4.70 7.79 -22.18
C GLU A 75 5.53 7.59 -23.46
#